data_AF-A0A1C6M165-F1
#
_entry.id   AF-A0A1C6M165-F1
#
_cell.length_a   1.000
_cell.length_b   1.000
_cell.length_c   1.000
_cell.angle_alpha   90.00
_cell.angle_beta   90.00
_cell.angle_gamma   90.00
#
_symmetry.space_group_name_H-M   'P 1'
#
loop_
_entity.id
_entity.type
_entity.pdbx_description
1 polymer ?
#
loop_
_entity_poly.entity_id
_entity_poly.type
_entity_poly.pdbx_seq_one_letter_code
_entity_poly.pdbx_strand_id
1 'polypeptide(L)'
;MSQPPDDRTPRDGDGAPQDSGQPAHPPGPPSGDADPYAQSGPYTAPQPGPYAPQAGPYGQSQPGPYSAPQQPGPYGQSQPGPYGQPGPYAAQSGPYAPQQPYGQAPYGQQPGQAPYGQQPYGQQGFGQQGYPGGSQGPGGAGSGGGRGPFKGRPAMVIAAAVAVVLVVGATVFALNRDGQDDKKEQATKDPVASATADPKPSADASPSVDQGDGSGDGDAAEEDLNADRKPGESKVLWYKQAPRVPGSGADAPEMWVTGTTVAKAAYKQVLGFDAKSGAPAWDPVELPQAVCAATPQPTPGLKVVVAYMSGVSDRAKCNQLQQIDLATGKKGWTKKIPDGDLFDSTIGLELHLVGDTLVVGRSMSGVAYQADTGKELFTADKYGTNCYPSGFTSGSKLLTVASCGAGGENQHEQLRELDPATGKVRWTKKFPKKWRISRVYSLDPVVLYLTNDDKKQWNISTLRNGSGEVRSQVAMEEAPEPDCGLVLGGEALQSCEGVATDANTLYLPSKAKNGANELIAVNLNTGKEKWRAKSTGARSVLPLRVEDGNVISYEEPTYDTGGTITATPVGGGTPKKLLQNPAGAAALENTFFAKEMAWAGGRFYLSSTRLTNTKADSEQKLMMVFGP
;
A
#
# COMPACT_ATOMS: atom_id res chain seq x y z
N MET A 1 -34.57 -59.66 15.61
CA MET A 1 -34.17 -61.03 15.21
C MET A 1 -32.74 -60.96 14.70
N SER A 2 -31.79 -61.87 14.94
CA SER A 2 -31.65 -62.84 16.04
C SER A 2 -30.16 -63.26 16.15
N GLN A 3 -29.65 -63.12 17.37
CA GLN A 3 -28.31 -63.30 17.98
C GLN A 3 -27.80 -64.78 18.07
N PRO A 4 -26.73 -65.10 18.86
CA PRO A 4 -25.26 -65.05 18.66
C PRO A 4 -24.71 -66.46 18.25
N PRO A 5 -23.81 -67.25 18.93
CA PRO A 5 -22.85 -67.07 20.06
C PRO A 5 -21.57 -66.27 19.68
N ASP A 6 -20.59 -65.89 20.53
CA ASP A 6 -20.23 -66.06 21.96
C ASP A 6 -19.39 -67.28 22.44
N ASP A 7 -18.23 -66.99 23.09
CA ASP A 7 -17.65 -67.59 24.34
C ASP A 7 -16.12 -67.26 24.53
N ARG A 8 -15.51 -67.05 25.72
CA ARG A 8 -16.04 -66.72 27.08
C ARG A 8 -14.96 -66.31 28.15
N THR A 9 -15.32 -65.38 29.08
CA THR A 9 -14.94 -65.26 30.55
C THR A 9 -13.48 -65.06 31.04
N PRO A 10 -13.23 -64.69 32.34
CA PRO A 10 -13.96 -63.86 33.35
C PRO A 10 -13.08 -62.66 33.91
N ARG A 11 -13.54 -61.55 34.51
CA ARG A 11 -14.37 -61.26 35.73
C ARG A 11 -13.68 -61.59 37.08
N ASP A 12 -13.75 -60.83 38.20
CA ASP A 12 -14.60 -59.68 38.67
C ASP A 12 -13.81 -58.70 39.60
N GLY A 13 -14.39 -57.55 40.04
CA GLY A 13 -13.93 -56.79 41.23
C GLY A 13 -14.30 -55.29 41.32
N ASP A 14 -15.17 -54.89 42.27
CA ASP A 14 -15.62 -53.49 42.52
C ASP A 14 -14.93 -52.81 43.72
N GLY A 15 -14.90 -51.46 43.76
CA GLY A 15 -14.66 -50.69 45.01
C GLY A 15 -14.19 -49.24 44.89
N ALA A 16 -14.78 -48.33 45.68
CA ALA A 16 -14.30 -46.96 45.98
C ALA A 16 -14.63 -46.65 47.46
N PRO A 17 -13.84 -45.84 48.20
CA PRO A 17 -14.07 -44.37 48.18
C PRO A 17 -12.85 -43.44 48.51
N GLN A 18 -13.07 -42.14 48.30
CA GLN A 18 -12.55 -40.94 49.01
C GLN A 18 -11.04 -40.74 49.35
N ASP A 19 -10.44 -39.81 48.59
CA ASP A 19 -9.88 -38.52 49.06
C ASP A 19 -8.78 -38.46 50.15
N SER A 20 -7.56 -38.03 49.77
CA SER A 20 -6.82 -36.89 50.37
C SER A 20 -5.38 -36.75 49.85
N GLY A 21 -4.80 -35.54 49.91
CA GLY A 21 -3.34 -35.31 49.81
C GLY A 21 -2.83 -34.59 48.55
N GLN A 22 -1.86 -33.70 48.72
CA GLN A 22 -1.22 -32.92 47.64
C GLN A 22 -0.04 -33.67 47.00
N PRO A 23 0.26 -33.48 45.70
CA PRO A 23 1.40 -34.12 45.03
C PRO A 23 2.73 -33.47 45.41
N ALA A 24 3.77 -34.29 45.62
CA ALA A 24 5.15 -33.88 45.85
C ALA A 24 6.04 -34.12 44.60
N HIS A 25 7.17 -33.41 44.51
CA HIS A 25 8.08 -33.49 43.37
C HIS A 25 8.98 -34.75 43.39
N PRO A 26 9.23 -35.40 42.23
CA PRO A 26 10.27 -36.43 42.08
C PRO A 26 11.69 -35.82 41.88
N PRO A 27 12.77 -36.59 42.10
CA PRO A 27 14.13 -36.07 42.31
C PRO A 27 15.03 -35.99 41.05
N GLY A 28 16.18 -35.33 41.19
CA GLY A 28 17.23 -35.21 40.17
C GLY A 28 18.31 -36.33 40.20
N PRO A 29 19.23 -36.34 39.21
CA PRO A 29 20.23 -37.40 39.02
C PRO A 29 21.51 -37.25 39.87
N PRO A 30 22.29 -38.34 40.08
CA PRO A 30 23.44 -38.36 40.99
C PRO A 30 24.82 -38.12 40.34
N SER A 31 25.79 -37.76 41.17
CA SER A 31 27.24 -37.93 41.00
C SER A 31 27.74 -39.05 41.94
N GLY A 32 28.94 -39.63 41.82
CA GLY A 32 30.05 -39.51 40.85
C GLY A 32 31.30 -40.23 41.42
N ASP A 33 32.36 -40.46 40.61
CA ASP A 33 33.72 -40.93 41.00
C ASP A 33 34.56 -41.13 39.71
N ALA A 34 35.89 -41.01 39.62
CA ALA A 34 36.92 -40.45 40.51
C ALA A 34 38.18 -40.00 39.69
N ASP A 35 39.03 -39.14 40.28
CA ASP A 35 40.32 -38.60 39.74
C ASP A 35 41.51 -39.53 40.17
N PRO A 36 42.77 -39.44 39.66
CA PRO A 36 43.60 -38.20 39.66
C PRO A 36 44.61 -37.99 38.51
N TYR A 37 45.03 -36.73 38.27
CA TYR A 37 46.44 -36.28 38.43
C TYR A 37 46.57 -34.72 38.38
N ALA A 38 47.43 -34.16 39.22
CA ALA A 38 47.64 -32.71 39.46
C ALA A 38 48.61 -32.06 38.42
N GLN A 39 48.83 -30.74 38.27
CA GLN A 39 48.41 -29.46 38.93
C GLN A 39 48.73 -28.28 37.92
N SER A 40 48.74 -26.95 38.14
CA SER A 40 48.52 -25.98 39.24
C SER A 40 48.42 -24.53 38.71
N GLY A 41 47.74 -23.61 39.43
CA GLY A 41 48.07 -22.16 39.45
C GLY A 41 47.27 -21.18 38.55
N PRO A 42 46.61 -20.14 39.11
CA PRO A 42 45.82 -19.14 38.34
C PRO A 42 46.30 -17.68 38.46
N TYR A 43 46.23 -16.87 37.38
CA TYR A 43 46.44 -15.41 37.46
C TYR A 43 45.59 -14.53 36.50
N THR A 44 44.98 -13.51 37.11
CA THR A 44 44.52 -12.18 36.66
C THR A 44 44.56 -11.73 35.18
N ALA A 45 43.50 -11.00 34.78
CA ALA A 45 43.40 -10.25 33.52
C ALA A 45 44.04 -8.85 33.55
N PRO A 46 44.37 -8.28 32.38
CA PRO A 46 44.46 -6.82 32.21
C PRO A 46 43.77 -6.25 30.95
N GLN A 47 43.57 -4.93 30.97
CA GLN A 47 43.20 -4.00 29.88
C GLN A 47 44.07 -2.74 30.07
N PRO A 48 44.18 -1.80 29.10
CA PRO A 48 44.41 -1.97 27.66
C PRO A 48 45.61 -1.11 27.16
N GLY A 49 46.09 -1.29 25.93
CA GLY A 49 47.12 -0.41 25.33
C GLY A 49 47.45 -0.70 23.85
N PRO A 50 47.74 0.32 23.00
CA PRO A 50 48.00 0.15 21.56
C PRO A 50 49.49 0.18 21.19
N TYR A 51 49.87 -0.31 19.99
CA TYR A 51 50.77 0.38 19.02
C TYR A 51 51.02 -0.45 17.73
N ALA A 52 50.93 0.24 16.58
CA ALA A 52 51.65 0.07 15.29
C ALA A 52 51.73 -1.31 14.53
N PRO A 53 51.84 -1.31 13.17
CA PRO A 53 51.89 -2.51 12.33
C PRO A 53 53.30 -2.90 11.83
N GLN A 54 53.44 -4.14 11.31
CA GLN A 54 54.62 -4.64 10.60
C GLN A 54 54.20 -5.49 9.38
N ALA A 55 55.07 -5.64 8.36
CA ALA A 55 54.69 -6.11 7.01
C ALA A 55 55.31 -7.46 6.57
N GLY A 56 54.71 -8.09 5.55
CA GLY A 56 55.13 -9.34 4.89
C GLY A 56 54.63 -9.44 3.43
N PRO A 57 55.20 -10.33 2.57
CA PRO A 57 55.60 -9.88 1.22
C PRO A 57 55.22 -10.75 -0.02
N TYR A 58 55.48 -10.16 -1.21
CA TYR A 58 55.48 -10.68 -2.60
C TYR A 58 54.11 -10.77 -3.33
N GLY A 59 53.99 -10.50 -4.65
CA GLY A 59 55.01 -10.34 -5.72
C GLY A 59 54.68 -9.38 -6.90
N GLN A 60 55.37 -9.55 -8.04
CA GLN A 60 55.65 -8.59 -9.14
C GLN A 60 54.52 -8.44 -10.21
N SER A 61 54.54 -7.56 -11.25
CA SER A 61 55.65 -7.10 -12.13
C SER A 61 55.33 -5.91 -13.10
N GLN A 62 56.34 -5.51 -13.93
CA GLN A 62 56.37 -4.57 -15.10
C GLN A 62 56.60 -3.03 -14.84
N PRO A 63 57.24 -2.26 -15.78
CA PRO A 63 58.24 -1.24 -15.39
C PRO A 63 58.32 0.15 -16.12
N GLY A 64 58.53 1.24 -15.34
CA GLY A 64 59.34 2.46 -15.65
C GLY A 64 58.86 3.45 -16.75
N PRO A 65 59.60 4.57 -17.03
CA PRO A 65 60.73 5.17 -16.28
C PRO A 65 60.73 6.73 -16.12
N TYR A 66 61.09 7.25 -14.92
CA TYR A 66 61.66 8.61 -14.62
C TYR A 66 60.88 9.91 -15.05
N SER A 67 61.04 11.12 -14.46
CA SER A 67 61.92 11.67 -13.39
C SER A 67 61.26 12.84 -12.62
N ALA A 68 61.69 13.11 -11.38
CA ALA A 68 61.49 14.38 -10.64
C ALA A 68 62.86 15.13 -10.51
N PRO A 69 63.04 16.33 -9.89
CA PRO A 69 62.65 16.64 -8.50
C PRO A 69 62.33 18.14 -8.14
N GLN A 70 62.14 18.36 -6.82
CA GLN A 70 62.31 19.58 -6.01
C GLN A 70 61.08 20.39 -5.53
N GLN A 71 61.07 20.53 -4.19
CA GLN A 71 60.42 21.54 -3.34
C GLN A 71 61.58 22.35 -2.69
N PRO A 72 61.41 23.55 -2.05
CA PRO A 72 60.74 23.63 -0.73
C PRO A 72 60.11 25.00 -0.34
N GLY A 73 59.45 25.08 0.83
CA GLY A 73 59.55 26.30 1.68
C GLY A 73 58.22 26.87 2.26
N PRO A 74 58.13 27.25 3.56
CA PRO A 74 56.81 27.35 4.25
C PRO A 74 56.55 28.56 5.21
N TYR A 75 55.32 28.57 5.77
CA TYR A 75 54.82 29.28 6.98
C TYR A 75 54.45 30.78 6.96
N GLY A 76 53.36 31.12 7.68
CA GLY A 76 52.93 32.47 8.06
C GLY A 76 51.46 32.52 8.53
N GLN A 77 51.15 33.12 9.69
CA GLN A 77 49.78 33.29 10.24
C GLN A 77 49.46 34.77 10.53
N SER A 78 48.20 35.20 10.37
CA SER A 78 47.49 36.08 11.34
C SER A 78 46.02 36.40 10.98
N GLN A 79 45.20 36.56 12.02
CA GLN A 79 43.89 37.27 12.05
C GLN A 79 44.12 38.74 12.52
N PRO A 80 43.12 39.63 12.72
CA PRO A 80 41.65 39.61 12.42
C PRO A 80 41.15 40.92 11.72
N GLY A 81 39.83 41.09 11.49
CA GLY A 81 39.21 42.43 11.41
C GLY A 81 38.13 42.68 10.33
N PRO A 82 37.26 43.71 10.48
CA PRO A 82 35.83 43.53 10.17
C PRO A 82 35.07 44.67 9.42
N TYR A 83 33.81 44.37 9.03
CA TYR A 83 32.70 45.25 8.59
C TYR A 83 32.82 46.05 7.27
N GLY A 84 31.74 46.01 6.44
CA GLY A 84 31.52 46.94 5.32
C GLY A 84 30.50 46.50 4.25
N GLN A 85 29.56 47.39 3.90
CA GLN A 85 28.60 47.36 2.76
C GLN A 85 28.49 48.82 2.21
N PRO A 86 27.80 49.14 1.08
CA PRO A 86 27.47 48.39 -0.15
C PRO A 86 27.76 49.21 -1.46
N GLY A 87 27.38 48.73 -2.66
CA GLY A 87 27.10 49.59 -3.85
C GLY A 87 27.84 49.27 -5.18
N PRO A 88 27.18 49.22 -6.37
CA PRO A 88 27.84 48.88 -7.65
C PRO A 88 27.55 49.78 -8.88
N TYR A 89 28.57 50.13 -9.70
CA TYR A 89 28.38 50.80 -11.02
C TYR A 89 29.47 50.45 -12.08
N ALA A 90 29.01 50.12 -13.31
CA ALA A 90 29.42 50.52 -14.69
C ALA A 90 30.88 51.00 -15.06
N ALA A 91 31.37 50.97 -16.31
CA ALA A 91 31.04 50.29 -17.61
C ALA A 91 32.07 50.69 -18.72
N GLN A 92 32.09 50.03 -19.90
CA GLN A 92 32.65 50.47 -21.23
C GLN A 92 32.30 49.41 -22.32
N SER A 93 32.27 49.62 -23.66
CA SER A 93 32.44 50.80 -24.56
C SER A 93 31.82 50.54 -25.98
N GLY A 94 31.49 51.59 -26.76
CA GLY A 94 30.98 51.52 -28.17
C GLY A 94 32.06 51.39 -29.26
N PRO A 95 31.82 51.67 -30.59
CA PRO A 95 31.35 52.99 -31.11
C PRO A 95 30.53 53.06 -32.46
N TYR A 96 30.27 54.29 -32.95
CA TYR A 96 29.81 54.78 -34.29
C TYR A 96 28.30 55.08 -34.59
N ALA A 97 28.05 56.04 -35.54
CA ALA A 97 26.81 56.79 -35.88
C ALA A 97 26.94 57.41 -37.32
N PRO A 98 26.14 58.39 -37.89
CA PRO A 98 25.01 59.23 -37.38
C PRO A 98 23.84 59.62 -38.39
N GLN A 99 22.99 60.61 -38.01
CA GLN A 99 22.05 61.49 -38.80
C GLN A 99 20.48 61.36 -38.60
N GLN A 100 19.69 62.31 -39.16
CA GLN A 100 18.35 62.83 -38.71
C GLN A 100 17.49 63.43 -39.89
N PRO A 101 16.33 64.14 -39.74
CA PRO A 101 15.05 63.96 -38.98
C PRO A 101 13.73 64.23 -39.83
N TYR A 102 12.57 64.53 -39.18
CA TYR A 102 11.18 64.83 -39.70
C TYR A 102 10.32 63.61 -40.16
N GLY A 103 8.96 63.58 -40.16
CA GLY A 103 7.91 64.46 -39.57
C GLY A 103 6.48 64.28 -40.18
N GLN A 104 5.39 64.61 -39.43
CA GLN A 104 3.93 64.75 -39.84
C GLN A 104 3.00 63.50 -40.03
N ALA A 105 1.67 63.75 -40.09
CA ALA A 105 0.49 62.84 -40.24
C ALA A 105 -0.61 63.56 -41.12
N PRO A 106 -1.96 63.29 -41.18
CA PRO A 106 -2.87 62.20 -40.70
C PRO A 106 -3.95 61.75 -41.76
N TYR A 107 -5.19 61.36 -41.34
CA TYR A 107 -6.46 60.93 -42.04
C TYR A 107 -6.78 59.41 -42.05
N GLY A 108 -8.02 58.90 -41.93
CA GLY A 108 -9.32 59.48 -41.44
C GLY A 108 -10.56 59.22 -42.32
N GLN A 109 -11.68 58.65 -41.78
CA GLN A 109 -13.10 58.83 -42.24
C GLN A 109 -14.15 58.09 -41.35
N GLN A 110 -15.42 58.55 -41.32
CA GLN A 110 -16.59 57.94 -40.64
C GLN A 110 -17.94 58.48 -41.19
N PRO A 111 -19.00 57.64 -41.35
CA PRO A 111 -20.34 57.95 -40.77
C PRO A 111 -21.19 56.69 -40.39
N GLY A 112 -22.33 56.73 -39.66
CA GLY A 112 -22.95 57.80 -38.85
C GLY A 112 -24.47 57.62 -38.53
N GLN A 113 -24.83 57.44 -37.25
CA GLN A 113 -26.18 57.63 -36.60
C GLN A 113 -27.35 56.69 -37.04
N ALA A 114 -28.53 56.55 -36.38
CA ALA A 114 -29.18 57.21 -35.22
C ALA A 114 -30.11 56.24 -34.37
N PRO A 115 -30.63 56.60 -33.17
CA PRO A 115 -31.19 55.63 -32.17
C PRO A 115 -32.59 55.93 -31.54
N TYR A 116 -33.12 54.96 -30.76
CA TYR A 116 -34.06 55.03 -29.60
C TYR A 116 -34.06 53.63 -28.87
N GLY A 117 -34.61 53.37 -27.66
CA GLY A 117 -35.30 54.20 -26.64
C GLY A 117 -35.87 53.38 -25.43
N GLN A 118 -36.46 54.09 -24.46
CA GLN A 118 -37.40 53.64 -23.38
C GLN A 118 -36.99 52.69 -22.20
N GLN A 119 -36.41 53.31 -21.16
CA GLN A 119 -36.86 53.38 -19.73
C GLN A 119 -36.91 52.15 -18.75
N PRO A 120 -36.88 52.39 -17.40
CA PRO A 120 -36.28 51.44 -16.43
C PRO A 120 -37.03 51.17 -15.10
N TYR A 121 -36.58 50.15 -14.35
CA TYR A 121 -36.61 50.00 -12.88
C TYR A 121 -35.57 48.92 -12.49
N GLY A 122 -34.92 48.86 -11.31
CA GLY A 122 -34.83 49.76 -10.15
C GLY A 122 -33.98 49.13 -9.03
N GLN A 123 -33.49 49.92 -8.05
CA GLN A 123 -32.65 49.48 -6.90
C GLN A 123 -32.86 50.43 -5.69
N GLN A 124 -32.85 49.91 -4.45
CA GLN A 124 -32.98 50.70 -3.21
C GLN A 124 -32.27 50.05 -2.01
N GLY A 125 -31.82 50.87 -1.05
CA GLY A 125 -31.28 50.40 0.23
C GLY A 125 -31.16 51.51 1.28
N PHE A 126 -31.32 51.13 2.55
CA PHE A 126 -31.14 51.92 3.79
C PHE A 126 -30.80 50.91 4.92
N GLY A 127 -30.14 51.24 6.04
CA GLY A 127 -29.54 52.50 6.54
C GLY A 127 -28.68 52.20 7.78
N GLN A 128 -28.09 53.21 8.45
CA GLN A 128 -27.09 53.00 9.52
C GLN A 128 -27.36 53.72 10.86
N GLN A 129 -26.87 53.11 11.95
CA GLN A 129 -26.47 53.63 13.29
C GLN A 129 -25.84 52.46 14.10
N GLY A 130 -25.12 52.65 15.22
CA GLY A 130 -24.78 53.86 15.99
C GLY A 130 -23.65 53.59 17.01
N TYR A 131 -23.52 54.43 18.04
CA TYR A 131 -22.48 54.41 19.11
C TYR A 131 -23.12 54.74 20.48
N PRO A 132 -22.45 54.69 21.67
CA PRO A 132 -21.01 54.43 21.98
C PRO A 132 -20.79 53.19 22.90
N GLY A 133 -19.60 52.86 23.45
CA GLY A 133 -18.22 53.38 23.27
C GLY A 133 -17.49 53.76 24.58
N GLY A 134 -16.31 53.17 24.84
CA GLY A 134 -15.44 53.37 26.04
C GLY A 134 -15.35 52.13 26.95
N SER A 135 -14.29 51.89 27.77
CA SER A 135 -12.96 52.53 27.92
C SER A 135 -11.95 51.53 28.58
N GLN A 136 -10.75 51.99 28.97
CA GLN A 136 -9.60 51.17 29.43
C GLN A 136 -9.56 50.96 30.97
N GLY A 137 -8.96 49.87 31.48
CA GLY A 137 -8.54 49.78 32.91
C GLY A 137 -8.27 48.36 33.46
N PRO A 138 -7.30 48.14 34.39
CA PRO A 138 -6.97 46.81 34.95
C PRO A 138 -7.18 46.64 36.48
N GLY A 139 -7.22 45.37 36.95
CA GLY A 139 -7.28 44.95 38.37
C GLY A 139 -8.69 44.52 38.84
N GLY A 140 -8.88 43.74 39.92
CA GLY A 140 -7.92 43.00 40.74
C GLY A 140 -8.56 42.35 42.01
N ALA A 141 -7.99 41.24 42.50
CA ALA A 141 -8.10 40.62 43.83
C ALA A 141 -9.47 40.23 44.47
N GLY A 142 -9.57 38.97 44.92
CA GLY A 142 -10.43 38.50 46.03
C GLY A 142 -11.86 38.03 45.68
N SER A 143 -12.59 37.32 46.56
CA SER A 143 -12.17 36.56 47.77
C SER A 143 -13.30 35.61 48.24
N GLY A 144 -12.93 34.47 48.84
CA GLY A 144 -13.83 33.55 49.57
C GLY A 144 -14.67 32.58 48.71
N GLY A 145 -15.11 31.43 49.22
CA GLY A 145 -14.76 30.81 50.50
C GLY A 145 -15.89 29.96 51.11
N GLY A 146 -15.82 28.63 51.00
CA GLY A 146 -16.77 27.72 51.64
C GLY A 146 -16.28 26.27 51.63
N ARG A 147 -16.41 25.55 52.76
CA ARG A 147 -15.95 24.15 52.93
C ARG A 147 -17.13 23.22 53.17
N GLY A 148 -17.13 22.04 52.54
CA GLY A 148 -18.05 20.94 52.81
C GLY A 148 -17.46 19.62 52.27
N PRO A 149 -17.31 18.54 53.07
CA PRO A 149 -16.58 17.34 52.66
C PRO A 149 -17.49 16.17 52.20
N PHE A 150 -16.81 15.08 51.78
CA PHE A 150 -17.25 13.70 51.51
C PHE A 150 -17.42 13.25 50.04
N LYS A 151 -16.65 12.18 49.72
CA LYS A 151 -16.95 11.07 48.81
C LYS A 151 -17.27 11.35 47.32
N GLY A 152 -16.19 11.41 46.53
CA GLY A 152 -15.85 10.26 45.66
C GLY A 152 -16.27 10.28 44.18
N ARG A 153 -15.27 10.05 43.31
CA ARG A 153 -15.35 9.79 41.84
C ARG A 153 -15.91 10.91 40.95
N PRO A 154 -15.04 11.61 40.19
CA PRO A 154 -15.39 12.07 38.86
C PRO A 154 -15.16 10.94 37.83
N ALA A 155 -16.25 10.44 37.24
CA ALA A 155 -16.19 9.93 35.86
C ALA A 155 -16.29 11.13 34.90
N MET A 156 -15.96 10.90 33.61
CA MET A 156 -15.92 11.93 32.54
C MET A 156 -14.85 13.03 32.71
N VAL A 157 -13.63 12.73 32.26
CA VAL A 157 -12.99 13.59 31.24
C VAL A 157 -12.47 12.68 30.12
N ILE A 158 -13.09 12.77 28.95
CA ILE A 158 -12.64 12.50 27.57
C ILE A 158 -13.93 12.48 26.73
N ALA A 159 -14.39 13.69 26.37
CA ALA A 159 -15.60 13.91 25.57
C ALA A 159 -15.28 14.82 24.36
N ALA A 160 -14.12 14.56 23.72
CA ALA A 160 -13.57 15.38 22.65
C ALA A 160 -13.07 14.57 21.42
N ALA A 161 -13.02 13.23 21.50
CA ALA A 161 -12.58 12.37 20.40
C ALA A 161 -13.73 11.81 19.53
N VAL A 162 -14.97 11.85 20.04
CA VAL A 162 -16.14 11.19 19.43
C VAL A 162 -16.66 11.91 18.19
N ALA A 163 -16.51 13.25 18.13
CA ALA A 163 -17.08 14.07 17.06
C ALA A 163 -16.50 13.77 15.67
N VAL A 164 -15.19 13.56 15.54
CA VAL A 164 -14.54 13.37 14.23
C VAL A 164 -14.90 12.02 13.62
N VAL A 165 -14.95 10.95 14.43
CA VAL A 165 -15.31 9.60 13.95
C VAL A 165 -16.78 9.51 13.56
N LEU A 166 -17.69 10.12 14.35
CA LEU A 166 -19.11 10.12 14.02
C LEU A 166 -19.46 10.98 12.80
N VAL A 167 -18.73 12.07 12.53
CA VAL A 167 -18.94 12.86 11.30
C VAL A 167 -18.62 12.02 10.05
N VAL A 168 -17.49 11.32 10.03
CA VAL A 168 -17.14 10.44 8.90
C VAL A 168 -18.14 9.29 8.74
N GLY A 169 -18.56 8.65 9.85
CA GLY A 169 -19.56 7.58 9.81
C GLY A 169 -20.95 8.04 9.35
N ALA A 170 -21.39 9.23 9.75
CA ALA A 170 -22.71 9.77 9.38
C ALA A 170 -22.80 10.17 7.91
N THR A 171 -21.73 10.75 7.33
CA THR A 171 -21.73 11.18 5.92
C THR A 171 -21.92 10.00 4.96
N VAL A 172 -21.35 8.82 5.25
CA VAL A 172 -21.49 7.63 4.38
C VAL A 172 -22.92 7.06 4.42
N PHE A 173 -23.62 7.12 5.56
CA PHE A 173 -25.02 6.68 5.63
C PHE A 173 -25.98 7.62 4.90
N ALA A 174 -25.67 8.93 4.85
CA ALA A 174 -26.47 9.91 4.13
C ALA A 174 -26.28 9.84 2.60
N LEU A 175 -25.07 9.54 2.11
CA LEU A 175 -24.77 9.53 0.67
C LEU A 175 -25.25 8.27 -0.09
N ASN A 176 -25.73 7.25 0.62
CA ASN A 176 -26.34 6.05 0.04
C ASN A 176 -27.89 6.03 0.10
N ARG A 177 -28.52 7.19 0.35
CA ARG A 177 -29.99 7.36 0.25
C ARG A 177 -30.34 8.71 -0.36
N ASP A 178 -30.62 8.71 -1.66
CA ASP A 178 -31.76 9.41 -2.25
C ASP A 178 -32.04 8.82 -3.64
N GLY A 179 -33.32 8.73 -4.03
CA GLY A 179 -33.73 8.03 -5.27
C GLY A 179 -34.95 7.11 -5.12
N GLN A 180 -36.00 7.56 -4.43
CA GLN A 180 -37.28 6.85 -4.35
C GLN A 180 -38.44 7.87 -4.30
N ASP A 181 -38.83 8.39 -5.46
CA ASP A 181 -39.94 9.33 -5.61
C ASP A 181 -41.32 8.67 -5.37
N ASP A 182 -42.22 9.43 -4.75
CA ASP A 182 -43.56 8.98 -4.38
C ASP A 182 -44.46 8.66 -5.58
N LYS A 183 -44.98 7.42 -5.61
CA LYS A 183 -46.30 7.13 -6.20
C LYS A 183 -47.15 6.30 -5.25
N LYS A 184 -48.25 6.92 -4.80
CA LYS A 184 -49.25 6.33 -3.91
C LYS A 184 -50.18 5.41 -4.72
N GLU A 185 -50.41 4.20 -4.24
CA GLU A 185 -51.70 3.52 -4.48
C GLU A 185 -52.09 2.63 -3.29
N GLN A 186 -53.33 2.15 -3.29
CA GLN A 186 -54.09 1.96 -2.04
C GLN A 186 -54.14 0.51 -1.54
N ALA A 187 -54.15 0.34 -0.22
CA ALA A 187 -54.29 -0.97 0.43
C ALA A 187 -55.76 -1.42 0.50
N THR A 188 -56.03 -2.71 0.23
CA THR A 188 -57.34 -3.33 0.51
C THR A 188 -57.23 -4.76 1.08
N LYS A 189 -57.17 -4.83 2.41
CA LYS A 189 -57.80 -5.82 3.33
C LYS A 189 -57.89 -7.32 2.94
N ASP A 190 -57.07 -8.12 3.64
CA ASP A 190 -57.49 -9.23 4.53
C ASP A 190 -58.29 -10.44 3.92
N PRO A 191 -58.73 -11.47 4.70
CA PRO A 191 -57.95 -12.72 4.72
C PRO A 191 -58.76 -14.03 4.59
N VAL A 192 -58.07 -15.16 4.46
CA VAL A 192 -58.63 -16.52 4.69
C VAL A 192 -57.56 -17.45 5.29
N ALA A 193 -57.97 -18.51 5.99
CA ALA A 193 -57.13 -19.21 6.97
C ALA A 193 -57.34 -20.74 7.01
N SER A 194 -56.37 -21.44 7.63
CA SER A 194 -56.45 -22.82 8.15
C SER A 194 -56.54 -23.97 7.12
N ALA A 195 -56.14 -25.21 7.41
CA ALA A 195 -55.16 -25.75 8.37
C ALA A 195 -54.87 -27.25 8.06
N THR A 196 -53.71 -27.75 8.49
CA THR A 196 -53.37 -29.18 8.79
C THR A 196 -53.78 -30.31 7.82
N ALA A 197 -52.78 -31.02 7.25
CA ALA A 197 -52.51 -32.44 7.52
C ALA A 197 -51.28 -32.98 6.73
N ASP A 198 -50.40 -33.74 7.38
CA ASP A 198 -49.37 -34.56 6.71
C ASP A 198 -49.99 -35.80 6.04
N PRO A 199 -49.40 -36.30 4.95
CA PRO A 199 -48.72 -37.59 5.09
C PRO A 199 -47.35 -37.71 4.38
N LYS A 200 -46.40 -38.32 5.08
CA LYS A 200 -45.15 -38.91 4.55
C LYS A 200 -45.42 -40.38 4.11
N PRO A 201 -44.56 -41.06 3.33
CA PRO A 201 -43.46 -40.57 2.49
C PRO A 201 -43.54 -41.03 1.02
N SER A 202 -42.81 -40.35 0.14
CA SER A 202 -41.98 -41.02 -0.87
C SER A 202 -40.73 -40.18 -1.14
N ALA A 203 -39.71 -40.76 -1.77
CA ALA A 203 -38.49 -40.05 -2.12
C ALA A 203 -38.65 -39.31 -3.46
N ASP A 204 -38.02 -38.14 -3.57
CA ASP A 204 -37.21 -37.84 -4.74
C ASP A 204 -36.18 -36.72 -4.47
N ALA A 205 -35.28 -36.50 -5.43
CA ALA A 205 -34.04 -35.75 -5.25
C ALA A 205 -34.17 -34.35 -4.63
N SER A 206 -33.39 -34.10 -3.56
CA SER A 206 -32.85 -32.75 -3.34
C SER A 206 -31.69 -32.55 -4.34
N PRO A 207 -31.68 -31.48 -5.15
CA PRO A 207 -30.52 -31.19 -6.00
C PRO A 207 -29.31 -30.91 -5.10
N SER A 208 -28.19 -31.59 -5.39
CA SER A 208 -26.93 -31.37 -4.69
C SER A 208 -26.46 -29.92 -4.90
N VAL A 209 -26.00 -29.28 -3.82
CA VAL A 209 -25.37 -27.96 -3.90
C VAL A 209 -24.04 -28.09 -4.64
N ASP A 210 -23.97 -27.51 -5.83
CA ASP A 210 -22.74 -27.48 -6.61
C ASP A 210 -21.79 -26.42 -6.04
N GLN A 211 -20.59 -26.86 -5.64
CA GLN A 211 -19.51 -25.98 -5.22
C GLN A 211 -18.59 -25.74 -6.40
N GLY A 212 -18.93 -24.73 -7.22
CA GLY A 212 -18.14 -24.32 -8.39
C GLY A 212 -16.65 -24.22 -8.05
N ASP A 213 -15.87 -25.12 -8.64
CA ASP A 213 -14.50 -25.47 -8.26
C ASP A 213 -13.43 -24.46 -8.71
N GLY A 214 -13.83 -23.39 -9.40
CA GLY A 214 -12.91 -22.41 -9.97
C GLY A 214 -12.08 -22.94 -11.15
N SER A 215 -12.37 -24.14 -11.68
CA SER A 215 -11.77 -24.65 -12.91
C SER A 215 -12.21 -23.84 -14.13
N GLY A 216 -13.44 -23.31 -14.08
CA GLY A 216 -14.15 -22.55 -15.11
C GLY A 216 -13.29 -21.67 -16.00
N ASP A 217 -12.83 -22.26 -17.10
CA ASP A 217 -12.98 -21.59 -18.40
C ASP A 217 -14.47 -21.27 -18.51
N GLY A 218 -14.82 -19.98 -18.46
CA GLY A 218 -16.21 -19.58 -18.29
C GLY A 218 -17.10 -20.02 -19.45
N ASP A 219 -18.38 -20.27 -19.19
CA ASP A 219 -19.41 -20.55 -20.20
C ASP A 219 -19.77 -19.32 -21.07
N ALA A 220 -18.79 -18.47 -21.36
CA ALA A 220 -18.72 -17.56 -22.50
C ALA A 220 -18.60 -18.36 -23.83
N ALA A 221 -19.39 -19.43 -23.96
CA ALA A 221 -19.35 -20.40 -25.05
C ALA A 221 -19.89 -19.86 -26.39
N GLU A 222 -20.27 -18.58 -26.45
CA GLU A 222 -20.66 -17.86 -27.68
C GLU A 222 -19.79 -16.62 -27.99
N GLU A 223 -18.95 -16.11 -27.08
CA GLU A 223 -18.11 -14.92 -27.32
C GLU A 223 -16.61 -15.26 -27.27
N ASP A 224 -16.07 -15.77 -28.39
CA ASP A 224 -14.62 -15.88 -28.60
C ASP A 224 -14.01 -14.47 -28.63
N LEU A 225 -13.35 -14.09 -27.53
CA LEU A 225 -12.62 -12.84 -27.33
C LEU A 225 -11.49 -12.59 -28.37
N ASN A 226 -11.20 -13.58 -29.23
CA ASN A 226 -10.25 -13.49 -30.33
C ASN A 226 -10.89 -13.53 -31.74
N ALA A 227 -12.22 -13.69 -31.88
CA ALA A 227 -12.88 -13.96 -33.17
C ALA A 227 -12.56 -12.89 -34.24
N ASP A 228 -12.79 -11.62 -33.91
CA ASP A 228 -12.52 -10.46 -34.76
C ASP A 228 -11.10 -9.87 -34.56
N ARG A 229 -10.17 -10.62 -33.95
CA ARG A 229 -8.80 -10.12 -33.68
C ARG A 229 -8.05 -9.84 -34.99
N LYS A 230 -7.62 -8.59 -35.17
CA LYS A 230 -6.97 -8.12 -36.39
C LYS A 230 -5.51 -8.57 -36.48
N PRO A 231 -4.92 -8.70 -37.69
CA PRO A 231 -3.49 -8.97 -37.85
C PRO A 231 -2.63 -7.92 -37.13
N GLY A 232 -1.77 -8.37 -36.21
CA GLY A 232 -0.91 -7.50 -35.40
C GLY A 232 -1.47 -7.14 -34.01
N GLU A 233 -2.72 -7.51 -33.70
CA GLU A 233 -3.23 -7.53 -32.33
C GLU A 233 -2.67 -8.76 -31.58
N SER A 234 -2.40 -8.61 -30.28
CA SER A 234 -2.11 -9.70 -29.35
C SER A 234 -3.38 -10.51 -29.10
N LYS A 235 -3.25 -11.71 -28.55
CA LYS A 235 -4.37 -12.59 -28.20
C LYS A 235 -4.79 -12.37 -26.74
N VAL A 236 -6.08 -12.55 -26.43
CA VAL A 236 -6.44 -13.09 -25.12
C VAL A 236 -5.96 -14.54 -25.11
N LEU A 237 -4.98 -14.85 -24.28
CA LEU A 237 -4.42 -16.20 -24.15
C LEU A 237 -5.32 -17.10 -23.30
N TRP A 238 -5.92 -16.52 -22.25
CA TRP A 238 -6.93 -17.13 -21.41
C TRP A 238 -7.62 -16.06 -20.55
N TYR A 239 -8.83 -16.37 -20.11
CA TYR A 239 -9.66 -15.56 -19.21
C TYR A 239 -10.27 -16.50 -18.15
N LYS A 240 -10.38 -16.04 -16.90
CA LYS A 240 -11.03 -16.77 -15.81
C LYS A 240 -12.09 -15.91 -15.14
N GLN A 241 -13.24 -16.52 -14.91
CA GLN A 241 -14.30 -15.98 -14.06
C GLN A 241 -13.90 -16.10 -12.58
N ALA A 242 -14.54 -15.31 -11.73
CA ALA A 242 -14.32 -15.30 -10.28
C ALA A 242 -15.28 -16.24 -9.53
N PRO A 243 -14.85 -16.84 -8.40
CA PRO A 243 -15.72 -17.66 -7.57
C PRO A 243 -16.92 -16.86 -7.04
N ARG A 244 -18.07 -17.52 -6.85
CA ARG A 244 -19.33 -16.88 -6.48
C ARG A 244 -19.28 -16.24 -5.08
N VAL A 245 -19.23 -14.92 -5.01
CA VAL A 245 -19.14 -14.15 -3.75
C VAL A 245 -20.51 -13.74 -3.18
N PRO A 246 -20.61 -13.39 -1.87
CA PRO A 246 -21.84 -12.86 -1.26
C PRO A 246 -22.28 -11.51 -1.84
N GLY A 247 -23.51 -11.07 -1.53
CA GLY A 247 -24.07 -9.79 -1.99
C GLY A 247 -23.26 -8.54 -1.62
N SER A 248 -22.42 -8.62 -0.59
CA SER A 248 -21.46 -7.57 -0.17
C SER A 248 -20.23 -7.45 -1.08
N GLY A 249 -20.06 -8.36 -2.05
CA GLY A 249 -18.77 -8.64 -2.64
C GLY A 249 -17.82 -9.35 -1.67
N ALA A 250 -16.60 -9.60 -2.14
CA ALA A 250 -15.47 -10.09 -1.35
C ALA A 250 -14.14 -9.63 -1.98
N ASP A 251 -13.04 -9.79 -1.25
CA ASP A 251 -11.71 -9.39 -1.71
C ASP A 251 -11.02 -10.48 -2.54
N ALA A 252 -10.14 -10.07 -3.45
CA ALA A 252 -9.28 -10.93 -4.25
C ALA A 252 -7.85 -10.35 -4.31
N PRO A 253 -7.16 -10.22 -3.16
CA PRO A 253 -5.88 -9.50 -3.09
C PRO A 253 -4.73 -10.29 -3.72
N GLU A 254 -3.78 -9.56 -4.32
CA GLU A 254 -2.49 -10.03 -4.86
C GLU A 254 -2.54 -11.06 -6.01
N MET A 255 -1.59 -10.97 -6.94
CA MET A 255 -1.42 -11.86 -8.11
C MET A 255 0.05 -12.21 -8.27
N TRP A 256 0.38 -13.50 -8.10
CA TRP A 256 1.77 -13.96 -8.11
C TRP A 256 2.10 -14.68 -9.42
N VAL A 257 2.81 -13.99 -10.31
CA VAL A 257 3.31 -14.55 -11.58
C VAL A 257 4.70 -15.14 -11.36
N THR A 258 4.80 -16.47 -11.17
CA THR A 258 6.05 -17.19 -10.85
C THR A 258 6.76 -17.76 -12.09
N GLY A 259 6.38 -17.31 -13.28
CA GLY A 259 6.96 -17.74 -14.57
C GLY A 259 6.27 -18.96 -15.17
N THR A 260 6.12 -20.05 -14.40
CA THR A 260 5.31 -21.23 -14.80
C THR A 260 3.88 -21.17 -14.28
N THR A 261 3.67 -20.62 -13.08
CA THR A 261 2.36 -20.58 -12.43
C THR A 261 1.94 -19.14 -12.20
N VAL A 262 0.66 -18.85 -12.42
CA VAL A 262 0.02 -17.61 -11.97
C VAL A 262 -0.95 -17.99 -10.87
N ALA A 263 -0.75 -17.44 -9.67
CA ALA A 263 -1.62 -17.68 -8.54
C ALA A 263 -2.38 -16.41 -8.14
N LYS A 264 -3.63 -16.57 -7.68
CA LYS A 264 -4.54 -15.48 -7.32
C LYS A 264 -5.38 -15.86 -6.11
N ALA A 265 -5.39 -15.02 -5.06
CA ALA A 265 -6.36 -15.19 -3.99
C ALA A 265 -7.71 -14.59 -4.41
N ALA A 266 -8.81 -15.27 -4.11
CA ALA A 266 -10.16 -14.87 -4.50
C ALA A 266 -11.20 -15.39 -3.50
N TYR A 267 -11.90 -14.48 -2.81
CA TYR A 267 -12.91 -14.79 -1.80
C TYR A 267 -12.43 -15.81 -0.75
N LYS A 268 -12.72 -17.12 -0.89
CA LYS A 268 -12.35 -18.16 0.09
C LYS A 268 -11.18 -19.05 -0.33
N GLN A 269 -10.59 -18.85 -1.50
CA GLN A 269 -9.60 -19.76 -2.03
C GLN A 269 -8.38 -19.03 -2.59
N VAL A 270 -7.28 -19.75 -2.76
CA VAL A 270 -6.22 -19.35 -3.70
C VAL A 270 -6.25 -20.31 -4.88
N LEU A 271 -6.24 -19.75 -6.08
CA LEU A 271 -6.25 -20.46 -7.37
C LEU A 271 -4.84 -20.42 -7.98
N GLY A 272 -4.51 -21.44 -8.77
CA GLY A 272 -3.23 -21.55 -9.46
C GLY A 272 -3.43 -22.06 -10.88
N PHE A 273 -2.90 -21.31 -11.85
CA PHE A 273 -3.05 -21.56 -13.28
C PHE A 273 -1.69 -21.70 -13.96
N ASP A 274 -1.56 -22.56 -14.97
CA ASP A 274 -0.39 -22.56 -15.85
C ASP A 274 -0.31 -21.25 -16.64
N ALA A 275 0.83 -20.57 -16.55
CA ALA A 275 1.02 -19.22 -17.08
C ALA A 275 0.89 -19.10 -18.61
N LYS A 276 0.90 -20.22 -19.34
CA LYS A 276 0.77 -20.27 -20.81
C LYS A 276 -0.65 -20.59 -21.26
N SER A 277 -1.34 -21.51 -20.59
CA SER A 277 -2.60 -22.11 -21.02
C SER A 277 -3.82 -21.75 -20.17
N GLY A 278 -3.65 -21.25 -18.94
CA GLY A 278 -4.75 -20.96 -18.03
C GLY A 278 -5.39 -22.20 -17.39
N ALA A 279 -4.94 -23.42 -17.75
CA ALA A 279 -5.38 -24.65 -17.10
C ALA A 279 -4.97 -24.67 -15.61
N PRO A 280 -5.74 -25.31 -14.71
CA PRO A 280 -5.35 -25.45 -13.31
C PRO A 280 -3.96 -26.10 -13.14
N ALA A 281 -3.09 -25.44 -12.38
CA ALA A 281 -1.74 -25.93 -12.07
C ALA A 281 -1.72 -26.88 -10.84
N TRP A 282 -2.71 -26.72 -9.95
CA TRP A 282 -2.93 -27.51 -8.74
C TRP A 282 -4.37 -27.28 -8.21
N ASP A 283 -4.83 -28.13 -7.30
CA ASP A 283 -6.18 -28.05 -6.72
C ASP A 283 -6.38 -26.76 -5.88
N PRO A 284 -7.55 -26.08 -5.95
CA PRO A 284 -7.82 -24.84 -5.21
C PRO A 284 -7.53 -24.91 -3.71
N VAL A 285 -6.82 -23.90 -3.19
CA VAL A 285 -6.42 -23.84 -1.78
C VAL A 285 -7.55 -23.26 -0.94
N GLU A 286 -8.57 -24.06 -0.69
CA GLU A 286 -9.76 -23.68 0.09
C GLU A 286 -9.44 -23.21 1.52
N LEU A 287 -10.01 -22.10 1.96
CA LEU A 287 -9.86 -21.52 3.29
C LEU A 287 -11.24 -21.47 4.01
N PRO A 288 -11.29 -21.63 5.34
CA PRO A 288 -12.56 -21.65 6.07
C PRO A 288 -13.44 -20.41 5.87
N GLN A 289 -12.84 -19.23 5.67
CA GLN A 289 -13.52 -17.95 5.51
C GLN A 289 -12.81 -17.07 4.48
N ALA A 290 -13.39 -15.89 4.20
CA ALA A 290 -12.87 -14.96 3.22
C ALA A 290 -11.43 -14.53 3.55
N VAL A 291 -10.58 -14.52 2.52
CA VAL A 291 -9.30 -13.82 2.49
C VAL A 291 -9.55 -12.33 2.74
N CYS A 292 -8.65 -11.72 3.50
CA CYS A 292 -8.73 -10.31 3.90
C CYS A 292 -7.39 -9.56 3.76
N ALA A 293 -6.27 -10.29 3.68
CA ALA A 293 -4.97 -9.78 3.23
C ALA A 293 -4.13 -10.93 2.68
N ALA A 294 -3.13 -10.63 1.85
CA ALA A 294 -2.12 -11.59 1.42
C ALA A 294 -0.76 -10.89 1.26
N THR A 295 0.34 -11.64 1.23
CA THR A 295 1.68 -11.07 1.04
C THR A 295 1.90 -10.68 -0.43
N PRO A 296 2.27 -9.43 -0.75
CA PRO A 296 2.25 -8.92 -2.13
C PRO A 296 3.35 -9.48 -3.04
N GLN A 297 4.38 -10.11 -2.46
CA GLN A 297 5.44 -10.81 -3.20
C GLN A 297 5.77 -12.11 -2.46
N PRO A 298 6.09 -13.21 -3.16
CA PRO A 298 6.49 -14.46 -2.52
C PRO A 298 7.89 -14.37 -1.89
N THR A 299 8.19 -15.29 -0.98
CA THR A 299 9.58 -15.56 -0.57
C THR A 299 10.40 -16.08 -1.76
N PRO A 300 11.75 -16.06 -1.69
CA PRO A 300 12.60 -16.69 -2.71
C PRO A 300 12.33 -18.19 -2.92
N GLY A 301 11.70 -18.86 -1.95
CA GLY A 301 11.23 -20.25 -2.03
C GLY A 301 9.82 -20.41 -2.61
N LEU A 302 9.27 -19.39 -3.28
CA LEU A 302 7.91 -19.36 -3.86
C LEU A 302 6.78 -19.62 -2.86
N LYS A 303 6.95 -19.22 -1.59
CA LYS A 303 5.88 -19.29 -0.58
C LYS A 303 5.27 -17.92 -0.31
N VAL A 304 3.96 -17.90 -0.11
CA VAL A 304 3.20 -16.72 0.32
C VAL A 304 2.51 -17.00 1.65
N VAL A 305 1.98 -15.96 2.28
CA VAL A 305 1.07 -16.11 3.42
C VAL A 305 -0.20 -15.34 3.12
N VAL A 306 -1.35 -15.99 3.35
CA VAL A 306 -2.68 -15.36 3.26
C VAL A 306 -3.30 -15.25 4.64
N ALA A 307 -3.98 -14.14 4.90
CA ALA A 307 -4.83 -13.93 6.06
C ALA A 307 -6.30 -14.11 5.66
N TYR A 308 -7.06 -14.83 6.47
CA TYR A 308 -8.50 -14.98 6.34
C TYR A 308 -9.24 -14.64 7.63
N MET A 309 -10.53 -14.37 7.49
CA MET A 309 -11.42 -13.93 8.56
C MET A 309 -11.70 -15.03 9.60
N SER A 310 -11.84 -14.66 10.87
CA SER A 310 -12.16 -15.60 11.95
C SER A 310 -13.63 -16.07 11.98
N GLY A 311 -14.45 -15.69 10.99
CA GLY A 311 -15.89 -15.94 10.94
C GLY A 311 -16.57 -15.07 9.87
N VAL A 312 -17.91 -14.99 9.93
CA VAL A 312 -18.76 -14.26 8.94
C VAL A 312 -19.54 -13.08 9.51
N SER A 313 -19.40 -12.78 10.80
CA SER A 313 -20.09 -11.66 11.47
C SER A 313 -19.22 -10.41 11.55
N ASP A 314 -19.81 -9.25 11.82
CA ASP A 314 -19.10 -7.97 12.01
C ASP A 314 -18.07 -7.96 13.17
N ARG A 315 -18.05 -9.02 13.99
CA ARG A 315 -17.04 -9.25 15.05
C ARG A 315 -15.91 -10.17 14.62
N ALA A 316 -15.96 -10.71 13.40
CA ALA A 316 -14.88 -11.52 12.84
C ALA A 316 -13.66 -10.63 12.53
N LYS A 317 -12.48 -11.24 12.65
CA LYS A 317 -11.20 -10.54 12.54
C LYS A 317 -10.38 -11.10 11.41
N CYS A 318 -9.69 -10.24 10.66
CA CYS A 318 -8.64 -10.67 9.76
C CYS A 318 -7.45 -11.10 10.61
N ASN A 319 -7.36 -12.39 10.98
CA ASN A 319 -6.31 -12.85 11.90
C ASN A 319 -6.01 -14.36 11.87
N GLN A 320 -6.51 -15.11 10.88
CA GLN A 320 -6.11 -16.51 10.67
C GLN A 320 -5.13 -16.56 9.49
N LEU A 321 -3.88 -16.99 9.72
CA LEU A 321 -2.85 -17.09 8.68
C LEU A 321 -2.69 -18.51 8.17
N GLN A 322 -2.46 -18.64 6.86
CA GLN A 322 -2.08 -19.87 6.18
C GLN A 322 -0.89 -19.58 5.25
N GLN A 323 0.23 -20.28 5.44
CA GLN A 323 1.32 -20.32 4.46
C GLN A 323 0.90 -21.19 3.26
N ILE A 324 1.23 -20.79 2.03
CA ILE A 324 0.95 -21.54 0.81
C ILE A 324 2.21 -21.58 -0.07
N ASP A 325 2.55 -22.77 -0.57
CA ASP A 325 3.57 -23.00 -1.60
C ASP A 325 2.96 -22.79 -2.99
N LEU A 326 3.41 -21.77 -3.74
CA LEU A 326 2.82 -21.40 -5.03
C LEU A 326 3.16 -22.39 -6.16
N ALA A 327 4.24 -23.16 -6.02
CA ALA A 327 4.64 -24.14 -7.02
C ALA A 327 3.77 -25.41 -6.97
N THR A 328 3.12 -25.69 -5.83
CA THR A 328 2.41 -26.96 -5.59
C THR A 328 1.01 -26.83 -4.97
N GLY A 329 0.55 -25.61 -4.63
CA GLY A 329 -0.72 -25.37 -3.94
C GLY A 329 -0.73 -25.83 -2.48
N LYS A 330 0.40 -26.32 -1.95
CA LYS A 330 0.41 -26.99 -0.65
C LYS A 330 0.31 -25.99 0.50
N LYS A 331 -0.65 -26.26 1.39
CA LYS A 331 -0.79 -25.59 2.69
C LYS A 331 0.38 -25.95 3.59
N GLY A 332 1.10 -24.92 4.03
CA GLY A 332 2.12 -25.01 5.08
C GLY A 332 1.55 -24.73 6.46
N TRP A 333 2.34 -24.08 7.31
CA TRP A 333 1.94 -23.74 8.68
C TRP A 333 0.74 -22.78 8.73
N THR A 334 0.01 -22.82 9.85
CA THR A 334 -1.07 -21.88 10.19
C THR A 334 -0.78 -21.17 11.51
N LYS A 335 -1.30 -19.95 11.67
CA LYS A 335 -1.20 -19.19 12.93
C LYS A 335 -2.42 -18.28 13.13
N LYS A 336 -2.96 -18.28 14.34
CA LYS A 336 -3.91 -17.25 14.78
C LYS A 336 -3.15 -16.07 15.37
N ILE A 337 -3.38 -14.87 14.85
CA ILE A 337 -2.79 -13.63 15.35
C ILE A 337 -3.69 -13.04 16.44
N PRO A 338 -3.14 -12.71 17.63
CA PRO A 338 -3.88 -11.98 18.65
C PRO A 338 -3.91 -10.47 18.33
N ASP A 339 -4.92 -9.79 18.84
CA ASP A 339 -4.88 -8.33 19.08
C ASP A 339 -3.66 -7.99 19.95
N GLY A 340 -3.20 -6.75 19.89
CA GLY A 340 -2.20 -6.23 20.82
C GLY A 340 -2.84 -5.57 22.04
N ASP A 341 -2.26 -4.45 22.46
CA ASP A 341 -2.81 -3.56 23.48
C ASP A 341 -4.15 -2.93 23.05
N LEU A 342 -4.77 -2.16 23.96
CA LEU A 342 -5.98 -1.40 23.66
C LEU A 342 -5.79 -0.51 22.41
N PHE A 343 -6.71 -0.64 21.45
CA PHE A 343 -6.71 -0.05 20.09
C PHE A 343 -5.75 -0.68 19.06
N ASP A 344 -4.86 -1.61 19.44
CA ASP A 344 -4.02 -2.34 18.49
C ASP A 344 -4.74 -3.57 17.91
N SER A 345 -5.58 -3.32 16.92
CA SER A 345 -6.49 -4.31 16.34
C SER A 345 -5.93 -5.00 15.08
N THR A 346 -6.50 -6.14 14.73
CA THR A 346 -6.30 -6.81 13.44
C THR A 346 -7.44 -6.49 12.44
N ILE A 347 -8.09 -5.31 12.56
CA ILE A 347 -9.18 -4.91 11.67
C ILE A 347 -8.64 -4.50 10.30
N GLY A 348 -7.56 -3.70 10.29
CA GLY A 348 -6.71 -3.47 9.12
C GLY A 348 -5.40 -4.23 9.28
N LEU A 349 -5.45 -5.57 9.23
CA LEU A 349 -4.24 -6.40 9.23
C LEU A 349 -3.60 -6.39 7.85
N GLU A 350 -2.31 -6.09 7.78
CA GLU A 350 -1.52 -6.13 6.55
C GLU A 350 -0.45 -7.21 6.65
N LEU A 351 -0.10 -7.86 5.52
CA LEU A 351 0.93 -8.89 5.47
C LEU A 351 2.10 -8.44 4.59
N HIS A 352 3.29 -8.34 5.18
CA HIS A 352 4.49 -7.84 4.51
C HIS A 352 5.59 -8.90 4.47
N LEU A 353 6.29 -9.05 3.33
CA LEU A 353 7.42 -9.98 3.18
C LEU A 353 8.72 -9.26 2.81
N VAL A 354 9.78 -9.51 3.59
CA VAL A 354 11.15 -9.02 3.35
C VAL A 354 12.11 -10.21 3.53
N GLY A 355 12.50 -10.83 2.41
CA GLY A 355 13.29 -12.07 2.41
C GLY A 355 12.50 -13.25 3.01
N ASP A 356 13.02 -13.84 4.08
CA ASP A 356 12.34 -14.88 4.89
C ASP A 356 11.71 -14.30 6.17
N THR A 357 11.40 -12.99 6.19
CA THR A 357 10.67 -12.35 7.29
C THR A 357 9.29 -11.92 6.84
N LEU A 358 8.26 -12.52 7.43
CA LEU A 358 6.88 -12.05 7.41
C LEU A 358 6.68 -11.04 8.54
N VAL A 359 6.26 -9.82 8.23
CA VAL A 359 5.75 -8.87 9.23
C VAL A 359 4.24 -8.78 9.10
N VAL A 360 3.55 -9.07 10.19
CA VAL A 360 2.10 -8.93 10.31
C VAL A 360 1.82 -7.56 10.92
N GLY A 361 1.38 -6.60 10.11
CA GLY A 361 0.97 -5.27 10.54
C GLY A 361 -0.37 -5.33 11.30
N ARG A 362 -0.46 -4.54 12.38
CA ARG A 362 -1.68 -4.28 13.15
C ARG A 362 -1.88 -2.77 13.26
N SER A 363 -3.01 -2.32 13.81
CA SER A 363 -3.35 -0.89 13.85
C SER A 363 -2.31 0.01 14.55
N MET A 364 -1.53 -0.51 15.51
CA MET A 364 -0.59 0.26 16.34
C MET A 364 0.72 -0.50 16.67
N SER A 365 0.99 -1.64 16.02
CA SER A 365 2.23 -2.42 16.10
C SER A 365 2.42 -3.32 14.87
N GLY A 366 3.47 -4.15 14.85
CA GLY A 366 3.53 -5.31 13.96
C GLY A 366 4.36 -6.46 14.55
N VAL A 367 3.97 -7.71 14.29
CA VAL A 367 4.69 -8.90 14.78
C VAL A 367 5.44 -9.59 13.64
N ALA A 368 6.72 -9.87 13.83
CA ALA A 368 7.57 -10.51 12.82
C ALA A 368 7.74 -12.01 13.07
N TYR A 369 7.61 -12.78 12.00
CA TYR A 369 7.76 -14.22 11.94
C TYR A 369 8.74 -14.63 10.84
N GLN A 370 9.44 -15.75 11.02
CA GLN A 370 10.11 -16.41 9.91
C GLN A 370 9.05 -16.92 8.94
N ALA A 371 9.11 -16.50 7.67
CA ALA A 371 8.09 -16.82 6.68
C ALA A 371 8.01 -18.34 6.41
N ASP A 372 9.15 -19.03 6.44
CA ASP A 372 9.21 -20.48 6.21
C ASP A 372 8.59 -21.34 7.33
N THR A 373 8.67 -20.91 8.60
CA THR A 373 8.31 -21.76 9.76
C THR A 373 7.20 -21.20 10.66
N GLY A 374 6.83 -19.93 10.50
CA GLY A 374 5.89 -19.23 11.38
C GLY A 374 6.45 -18.93 12.78
N LYS A 375 7.73 -19.25 13.05
CA LYS A 375 8.42 -18.94 14.32
C LYS A 375 8.52 -17.42 14.51
N GLU A 376 8.24 -16.92 15.71
CA GLU A 376 8.36 -15.50 16.04
C GLU A 376 9.83 -15.04 16.11
N LEU A 377 10.08 -13.80 15.66
CA LEU A 377 11.40 -13.19 15.57
C LEU A 377 11.52 -11.95 16.48
N PHE A 378 10.59 -11.00 16.35
CA PHE A 378 10.51 -9.78 17.17
C PHE A 378 9.13 -9.12 17.02
N THR A 379 8.84 -8.12 17.86
CA THR A 379 7.66 -7.26 17.71
C THR A 379 8.10 -5.80 17.53
N ALA A 380 7.52 -5.13 16.54
CA ALA A 380 7.62 -3.69 16.32
C ALA A 380 6.52 -3.00 17.14
N ASP A 381 6.74 -2.90 18.44
CA ASP A 381 5.80 -2.29 19.40
C ASP A 381 5.95 -0.77 19.53
N LYS A 382 5.03 -0.18 20.29
CA LYS A 382 5.07 1.21 20.78
C LYS A 382 6.44 1.59 21.36
N TYR A 383 6.95 2.76 20.99
CA TYR A 383 8.24 3.26 21.47
C TYR A 383 8.26 4.76 21.80
N GLY A 384 9.25 5.18 22.59
CA GLY A 384 9.53 6.61 22.87
C GLY A 384 8.33 7.38 23.43
N THR A 385 8.18 8.64 23.02
CA THR A 385 7.10 9.54 23.46
C THR A 385 5.77 9.24 22.75
N ASN A 386 5.27 8.01 22.92
CA ASN A 386 4.07 7.48 22.28
C ASN A 386 4.13 7.53 20.74
N CYS A 387 5.13 6.86 20.15
CA CYS A 387 5.13 6.46 18.75
C CYS A 387 4.53 5.05 18.61
N TYR A 388 3.65 4.88 17.64
CA TYR A 388 2.97 3.62 17.32
C TYR A 388 3.22 3.28 15.85
N PRO A 389 3.91 2.17 15.53
CA PRO A 389 4.02 1.66 14.17
C PRO A 389 2.62 1.37 13.59
N SER A 390 2.39 1.77 12.34
CA SER A 390 1.07 1.68 11.69
C SER A 390 1.15 1.27 10.21
N GLY A 391 2.27 1.54 9.54
CA GLY A 391 2.56 1.06 8.19
C GLY A 391 3.89 0.32 8.11
N PHE A 392 4.00 -0.64 7.19
CA PHE A 392 5.21 -1.45 6.94
C PHE A 392 5.47 -1.57 5.43
N THR A 393 6.61 -2.16 5.03
CA THR A 393 6.92 -2.41 3.61
C THR A 393 7.41 -3.83 3.32
N SER A 394 7.06 -4.31 2.14
CA SER A 394 7.52 -5.56 1.51
C SER A 394 8.60 -5.31 0.45
N GLY A 395 9.47 -6.30 0.22
CA GLY A 395 10.51 -6.28 -0.81
C GLY A 395 11.92 -6.25 -0.23
N SER A 396 12.75 -5.31 -0.71
CA SER A 396 14.20 -5.27 -0.40
C SER A 396 14.56 -4.64 0.96
N LYS A 397 13.61 -3.95 1.62
CA LYS A 397 13.80 -3.28 2.91
C LYS A 397 12.55 -3.41 3.77
N LEU A 398 12.74 -3.63 5.07
CA LEU A 398 11.70 -3.44 6.06
C LEU A 398 11.74 -1.98 6.53
N LEU A 399 10.92 -1.14 5.93
CA LEU A 399 10.60 0.17 6.47
C LEU A 399 9.36 0.07 7.38
N THR A 400 9.25 0.97 8.35
CA THR A 400 8.00 1.18 9.09
C THR A 400 7.71 2.66 9.26
N VAL A 401 6.44 3.02 9.08
CA VAL A 401 5.85 4.33 9.39
C VAL A 401 5.21 4.24 10.77
N ALA A 402 5.45 5.24 11.61
CA ALA A 402 4.90 5.32 12.95
C ALA A 402 4.33 6.71 13.27
N SER A 403 3.09 6.74 13.75
CA SER A 403 2.43 7.93 14.25
C SER A 403 2.87 8.23 15.70
N CYS A 404 3.46 9.41 15.93
CA CYS A 404 4.04 9.82 17.20
C CYS A 404 3.34 11.02 17.83
N GLY A 405 3.12 10.98 19.15
CA GLY A 405 2.67 12.13 19.94
C GLY A 405 1.30 12.67 19.55
N ALA A 406 0.40 11.79 19.09
CA ALA A 406 -0.92 12.13 18.58
C ALA A 406 -1.72 13.04 19.54
N GLY A 407 -2.38 14.05 18.99
CA GLY A 407 -3.16 15.04 19.75
C GLY A 407 -2.35 16.10 20.51
N GLY A 408 -1.02 16.01 20.55
CA GLY A 408 -0.16 16.99 21.23
C GLY A 408 0.65 17.88 20.28
N GLU A 409 1.33 18.90 20.83
CA GLU A 409 2.21 19.76 20.04
C GLU A 409 3.40 19.03 19.41
N ASN A 410 3.83 17.94 20.03
CA ASN A 410 4.84 17.03 19.50
C ASN A 410 4.28 15.99 18.50
N GLN A 411 3.09 16.17 17.93
CA GLN A 411 2.56 15.30 16.87
C GLN A 411 3.51 15.29 15.65
N HIS A 412 3.89 14.10 15.18
CA HIS A 412 4.65 13.89 13.94
C HIS A 412 4.56 12.43 13.49
N GLU A 413 4.92 12.16 12.24
CA GLU A 413 5.26 10.80 11.80
C GLU A 413 6.78 10.57 11.83
N GLN A 414 7.17 9.30 11.93
CA GLN A 414 8.54 8.83 11.74
C GLN A 414 8.58 7.72 10.70
N LEU A 415 9.66 7.70 9.91
CA LEU A 415 10.06 6.55 9.11
C LEU A 415 11.28 5.90 9.75
N ARG A 416 11.33 4.57 9.77
CA ARG A 416 12.50 3.79 10.18
C ARG A 416 12.82 2.72 9.16
N GLU A 417 14.10 2.46 8.90
CA GLU A 417 14.53 1.16 8.37
C GLU A 417 14.86 0.25 9.56
N LEU A 418 14.24 -0.92 9.59
CA LEU A 418 14.53 -1.98 10.56
C LEU A 418 15.41 -3.05 9.89
N ASP A 419 16.23 -3.71 10.69
CA ASP A 419 16.81 -4.97 10.31
C ASP A 419 15.73 -6.07 10.29
N PRO A 420 15.46 -6.74 9.14
CA PRO A 420 14.34 -7.66 9.02
C PRO A 420 14.52 -8.93 9.87
N ALA A 421 15.74 -9.36 10.20
CA ALA A 421 15.94 -10.55 11.02
C ALA A 421 15.77 -10.29 12.53
N THR A 422 15.97 -9.04 12.99
CA THR A 422 16.10 -8.71 14.42
C THR A 422 15.27 -7.52 14.92
N GLY A 423 14.55 -6.82 14.04
CA GLY A 423 13.76 -5.62 14.38
C GLY A 423 14.59 -4.39 14.76
N LYS A 424 15.92 -4.49 14.74
CA LYS A 424 16.82 -3.41 15.19
C LYS A 424 16.74 -2.22 14.24
N VAL A 425 16.48 -1.04 14.79
CA VAL A 425 16.45 0.22 14.04
C VAL A 425 17.83 0.50 13.44
N ARG A 426 17.92 0.56 12.12
CA ARG A 426 19.13 0.96 11.39
C ARG A 426 19.28 2.48 11.32
N TRP A 427 18.16 3.19 11.06
CA TRP A 427 18.06 4.64 11.15
C TRP A 427 16.63 5.08 11.45
N THR A 428 16.44 6.33 11.89
CA THR A 428 15.12 6.96 12.08
C THR A 428 15.11 8.34 11.43
N LYS A 429 14.03 8.65 10.69
CA LYS A 429 13.74 9.97 10.12
C LYS A 429 12.46 10.51 10.74
N LYS A 430 12.55 11.67 11.40
CA LYS A 430 11.37 12.42 11.90
C LYS A 430 10.89 13.42 10.84
N PHE A 431 9.57 13.51 10.67
CA PHE A 431 8.92 14.51 9.82
C PHE A 431 8.37 15.69 10.65
N PRO A 432 8.11 16.86 10.04
CA PRO A 432 7.49 17.99 10.74
C PRO A 432 6.01 17.71 11.07
N LYS A 433 5.46 18.46 12.03
CA LYS A 433 4.02 18.39 12.40
C LYS A 433 3.14 18.57 11.14
N LYS A 434 2.07 17.77 11.04
CA LYS A 434 1.12 17.69 9.91
C LYS A 434 1.68 17.23 8.55
N TRP A 435 2.94 16.83 8.43
CA TRP A 435 3.38 16.03 7.28
C TRP A 435 3.14 14.55 7.52
N ARG A 436 2.59 13.86 6.52
CA ARG A 436 2.34 12.42 6.49
C ARG A 436 3.14 11.72 5.41
N ILE A 437 3.43 10.43 5.60
CA ILE A 437 4.09 9.54 4.64
C ILE A 437 3.01 8.73 3.94
N SER A 438 2.43 9.30 2.89
CA SER A 438 1.22 8.77 2.26
C SER A 438 1.49 7.49 1.45
N ARG A 439 2.66 7.37 0.79
CA ARG A 439 3.11 6.19 0.03
C ARG A 439 4.63 6.07 -0.02
N VAL A 440 5.13 4.87 -0.33
CA VAL A 440 6.53 4.54 -0.62
C VAL A 440 6.61 4.02 -2.06
N TYR A 441 7.04 4.87 -2.98
CA TYR A 441 7.10 4.57 -4.42
C TYR A 441 8.29 3.71 -4.84
N SER A 442 9.32 3.58 -4.00
CA SER A 442 10.41 2.62 -4.18
C SER A 442 11.19 2.41 -2.89
N LEU A 443 11.91 1.29 -2.81
CA LEU A 443 12.79 0.92 -1.70
C LEU A 443 14.28 1.02 -2.05
N ASP A 444 14.66 1.05 -3.34
CA ASP A 444 16.06 1.25 -3.75
C ASP A 444 16.17 2.13 -5.01
N PRO A 445 16.50 3.43 -4.88
CA PRO A 445 16.59 4.17 -3.62
C PRO A 445 15.21 4.32 -2.97
N VAL A 446 15.17 4.60 -1.66
CA VAL A 446 13.89 4.86 -0.98
C VAL A 446 13.28 6.17 -1.52
N VAL A 447 12.06 6.09 -2.06
CA VAL A 447 11.28 7.22 -2.59
C VAL A 447 9.96 7.30 -1.85
N LEU A 448 9.68 8.45 -1.24
CA LEU A 448 8.48 8.70 -0.43
C LEU A 448 7.58 9.72 -1.10
N TYR A 449 6.27 9.47 -1.11
CA TYR A 449 5.24 10.48 -1.34
C TYR A 449 4.69 10.96 0.00
N LEU A 450 4.65 12.28 0.18
CA LEU A 450 4.30 12.94 1.43
C LEU A 450 3.19 13.96 1.19
N THR A 451 2.19 14.05 2.08
CA THR A 451 1.17 15.11 2.06
C THR A 451 1.15 15.95 3.33
N ASN A 452 0.60 17.15 3.22
CA ASN A 452 0.27 18.05 4.33
C ASN A 452 -1.06 18.71 4.03
N ASP A 453 -2.14 18.04 4.46
CA ASP A 453 -3.51 18.32 4.03
C ASP A 453 -3.99 19.70 4.53
N ASP A 454 -3.59 20.08 5.75
CA ASP A 454 -3.76 21.42 6.35
C ASP A 454 -3.32 22.55 5.40
N LYS A 455 -2.24 22.34 4.64
CA LYS A 455 -1.66 23.33 3.72
C LYS A 455 -1.97 23.03 2.25
N LYS A 456 -2.66 21.93 1.96
CA LYS A 456 -2.83 21.37 0.61
C LYS A 456 -1.48 21.21 -0.13
N GLN A 457 -0.44 20.82 0.60
CA GLN A 457 0.90 20.61 0.06
C GLN A 457 1.20 19.12 -0.12
N TRP A 458 2.02 18.81 -1.12
CA TRP A 458 2.55 17.48 -1.37
C TRP A 458 4.07 17.57 -1.58
N ASN A 459 4.77 16.45 -1.48
CA ASN A 459 6.19 16.35 -1.82
C ASN A 459 6.56 14.92 -2.18
N ILE A 460 7.43 14.73 -3.17
CA ILE A 460 8.12 13.44 -3.38
C ILE A 460 9.58 13.62 -2.96
N SER A 461 10.03 12.81 -2.00
CA SER A 461 11.38 12.87 -1.43
C SER A 461 12.16 11.57 -1.70
N THR A 462 13.32 11.68 -2.33
CA THR A 462 14.29 10.59 -2.47
C THR A 462 15.24 10.62 -1.27
N LEU A 463 15.50 9.48 -0.63
CA LEU A 463 16.49 9.37 0.44
C LEU A 463 17.87 8.95 -0.08
N ARG A 464 18.89 9.12 0.76
CA ARG A 464 20.23 8.55 0.54
C ARG A 464 20.22 7.06 0.92
N ASN A 465 20.96 6.22 0.19
CA ASN A 465 20.98 4.79 0.51
C ASN A 465 21.56 4.57 1.92
N GLY A 466 20.92 3.68 2.68
CA GLY A 466 21.26 3.38 4.09
C GLY A 466 21.00 4.52 5.09
N SER A 467 20.27 5.59 4.73
CA SER A 467 20.09 6.76 5.60
C SER A 467 18.71 7.41 5.48
N GLY A 468 18.25 8.02 6.58
CA GLY A 468 17.07 8.89 6.61
C GLY A 468 17.28 10.28 6.01
N GLU A 469 18.49 10.62 5.54
CA GLU A 469 18.78 11.89 4.88
C GLU A 469 18.14 12.00 3.49
N VAL A 470 17.78 13.22 3.09
CA VAL A 470 17.25 13.50 1.76
C VAL A 470 18.40 13.58 0.75
N ARG A 471 18.24 12.90 -0.40
CA ARG A 471 19.08 13.01 -1.60
C ARG A 471 18.57 14.13 -2.51
N SER A 472 17.26 14.14 -2.78
CA SER A 472 16.56 15.14 -3.60
C SER A 472 15.08 15.22 -3.25
N GLN A 473 14.42 16.29 -3.67
CA GLN A 473 12.95 16.42 -3.63
C GLN A 473 12.44 16.85 -4.99
N VAL A 474 11.32 16.30 -5.44
CA VAL A 474 10.76 16.56 -6.76
C VAL A 474 10.29 18.01 -6.88
N ALA A 475 10.71 18.67 -7.96
CA ALA A 475 10.45 20.07 -8.26
C ALA A 475 9.46 20.17 -9.44
N MET A 476 8.18 19.93 -9.15
CA MET A 476 7.06 20.05 -10.08
C MET A 476 5.93 20.83 -9.39
N GLU A 477 5.15 21.60 -10.14
CA GLU A 477 4.04 22.40 -9.59
C GLU A 477 2.80 21.55 -9.31
N GLU A 478 2.58 20.54 -10.16
CA GLU A 478 1.41 19.67 -10.15
C GLU A 478 1.79 18.25 -9.71
N ALA A 479 0.94 17.63 -8.91
CA ALA A 479 1.16 16.26 -8.46
C ALA A 479 0.98 15.27 -9.62
N PRO A 480 1.87 14.27 -9.75
CA PRO A 480 1.58 13.08 -10.57
C PRO A 480 0.44 12.27 -9.94
N GLU A 481 -0.30 11.52 -10.76
CA GLU A 481 -1.52 10.81 -10.34
C GLU A 481 -1.45 9.30 -10.65
N PRO A 482 -0.58 8.53 -9.96
CA PRO A 482 -0.62 7.06 -10.00
C PRO A 482 -1.89 6.53 -9.31
N ASP A 483 -2.35 5.36 -9.75
CA ASP A 483 -3.55 4.72 -9.20
C ASP A 483 -3.24 4.03 -7.87
N CYS A 484 -3.35 4.81 -6.80
CA CYS A 484 -3.03 4.40 -5.44
C CYS A 484 -4.21 3.78 -4.65
N GLY A 485 -5.34 3.52 -5.31
CA GLY A 485 -6.54 2.91 -4.74
C GLY A 485 -7.21 3.69 -3.58
N LEU A 486 -8.30 3.11 -3.05
CA LEU A 486 -8.97 3.58 -1.83
C LEU A 486 -8.60 2.67 -0.65
N VAL A 487 -7.75 3.17 0.25
CA VAL A 487 -7.29 2.43 1.44
C VAL A 487 -8.27 2.62 2.59
N LEU A 488 -9.09 1.61 2.87
CA LEU A 488 -10.08 1.62 3.94
C LEU A 488 -9.54 0.98 5.23
N GLY A 489 -8.84 1.77 6.05
CA GLY A 489 -8.52 1.40 7.44
C GLY A 489 -7.13 0.80 7.70
N GLY A 490 -6.15 1.00 6.80
CA GLY A 490 -4.74 0.66 6.98
C GLY A 490 -3.81 1.79 6.51
N GLU A 491 -2.50 1.53 6.50
CA GLU A 491 -1.48 2.40 5.90
C GLU A 491 -0.74 1.65 4.79
N ALA A 492 -1.49 1.23 3.76
CA ALA A 492 -0.96 0.50 2.61
C ALA A 492 0.05 1.33 1.82
N LEU A 493 1.32 1.29 2.25
CA LEU A 493 2.38 2.19 1.77
C LEU A 493 2.72 1.98 0.29
N GLN A 494 2.54 0.78 -0.24
CA GLN A 494 3.01 0.37 -1.57
C GLN A 494 1.90 0.03 -2.58
N SER A 495 0.62 0.24 -2.23
CA SER A 495 -0.53 -0.11 -3.09
C SER A 495 -0.78 0.91 -4.22
N CYS A 496 0.23 1.20 -5.04
CA CYS A 496 0.12 2.13 -6.16
C CYS A 496 0.52 1.50 -7.48
N GLU A 497 -0.48 1.36 -8.35
CA GLU A 497 -0.31 1.06 -9.77
C GLU A 497 0.18 2.29 -10.54
N GLY A 498 0.86 2.07 -11.66
CA GLY A 498 1.44 3.15 -12.46
C GLY A 498 2.65 3.83 -11.81
N VAL A 499 3.46 3.08 -11.06
CA VAL A 499 4.71 3.56 -10.44
C VAL A 499 5.85 2.62 -10.83
N ALA A 500 6.88 3.14 -11.52
CA ALA A 500 8.10 2.40 -11.78
C ALA A 500 9.36 3.21 -11.41
N THR A 501 10.46 2.53 -11.07
CA THR A 501 11.75 3.18 -10.82
C THR A 501 12.92 2.42 -11.45
N ASP A 502 13.97 3.18 -11.80
CA ASP A 502 15.35 2.69 -11.88
C ASP A 502 16.21 3.42 -10.83
N ALA A 503 17.47 3.01 -10.64
CA ALA A 503 18.36 3.54 -9.62
C ALA A 503 18.57 5.09 -9.65
N ASN A 504 18.23 5.74 -10.76
CA ASN A 504 18.36 7.18 -10.99
C ASN A 504 17.08 7.87 -11.46
N THR A 505 15.98 7.15 -11.69
CA THR A 505 14.76 7.71 -12.29
C THR A 505 13.48 7.16 -11.66
N LEU A 506 12.52 8.05 -11.43
CA LEU A 506 11.13 7.74 -11.08
C LEU A 506 10.23 7.99 -12.29
N TYR A 507 9.40 7.01 -12.62
CA TYR A 507 8.46 7.05 -13.74
C TYR A 507 7.04 7.06 -13.20
N LEU A 508 6.28 8.09 -13.56
CA LEU A 508 4.94 8.33 -13.05
C LEU A 508 4.02 8.93 -14.14
N PRO A 509 2.70 8.67 -14.09
CA PRO A 509 1.73 9.40 -14.89
C PRO A 509 1.60 10.87 -14.45
N SER A 510 1.43 11.77 -15.41
CA SER A 510 0.92 13.11 -15.12
C SER A 510 -0.52 13.05 -14.61
N LYS A 511 -0.99 14.14 -13.99
CA LYS A 511 -2.41 14.45 -13.94
C LYS A 511 -3.02 14.42 -15.35
N ALA A 512 -4.17 13.77 -15.50
CA ALA A 512 -4.98 13.88 -16.72
C ALA A 512 -5.74 15.21 -16.72
N LYS A 513 -5.88 15.84 -17.90
CA LYS A 513 -6.57 17.13 -18.08
C LYS A 513 -7.59 17.05 -19.20
N ASN A 514 -7.16 17.34 -20.42
CA ASN A 514 -7.99 17.29 -21.63
C ASN A 514 -7.43 16.19 -22.53
N GLY A 515 -7.91 14.96 -22.35
CA GLY A 515 -7.37 13.75 -22.96
C GLY A 515 -6.44 12.97 -22.04
N ALA A 516 -5.62 12.09 -22.62
CA ALA A 516 -4.66 11.25 -21.92
C ALA A 516 -3.68 12.05 -21.04
N ASN A 517 -3.13 11.36 -20.02
CA ASN A 517 -1.95 11.81 -19.30
C ASN A 517 -0.67 11.58 -20.13
N GLU A 518 0.47 12.01 -19.58
CA GLU A 518 1.80 11.79 -20.15
C GLU A 518 2.67 11.01 -19.15
N LEU A 519 3.53 10.12 -19.64
CA LEU A 519 4.55 9.44 -18.86
C LEU A 519 5.68 10.41 -18.52
N ILE A 520 5.87 10.72 -17.25
CA ILE A 520 6.91 11.63 -16.74
C ILE A 520 8.08 10.81 -16.20
N ALA A 521 9.31 11.19 -16.56
CA ALA A 521 10.53 10.65 -15.98
C ALA A 521 11.25 11.70 -15.12
N VAL A 522 11.41 11.45 -13.83
CA VAL A 522 12.00 12.40 -12.85
C VAL A 522 13.34 11.88 -12.32
N ASN A 523 14.38 12.71 -12.36
CA ASN A 523 15.73 12.33 -11.94
C ASN A 523 15.87 12.29 -10.40
N LEU A 524 16.12 11.10 -9.86
CA LEU A 524 16.27 10.84 -8.42
C LEU A 524 17.55 11.43 -7.78
N ASN A 525 18.41 12.08 -8.56
CA ASN A 525 19.54 12.87 -8.05
C ASN A 525 19.19 14.35 -7.85
N THR A 526 18.25 14.89 -8.62
CA THR A 526 18.02 16.35 -8.72
C THR A 526 16.58 16.77 -8.47
N GLY A 527 15.62 15.82 -8.48
CA GLY A 527 14.19 16.07 -8.40
C GLY A 527 13.58 16.71 -9.65
N LYS A 528 14.34 16.90 -10.72
CA LYS A 528 13.86 17.54 -11.96
C LYS A 528 13.36 16.50 -12.96
N GLU A 529 12.35 16.89 -13.74
CA GLU A 529 11.96 16.15 -14.94
C GLU A 529 13.15 15.99 -15.90
N LYS A 530 13.39 14.77 -16.38
CA LYS A 530 14.36 14.43 -17.44
C LYS A 530 13.73 14.62 -18.80
N TRP A 531 12.51 14.10 -18.94
CA TRP A 531 11.71 14.04 -20.16
C TRP A 531 10.27 13.64 -19.80
N ARG A 532 9.37 13.83 -20.76
CA ARG A 532 8.01 13.29 -20.76
C ARG A 532 7.67 12.70 -22.14
N ALA A 533 6.81 11.68 -22.15
CA ALA A 533 6.33 11.02 -23.36
C ALA A 533 4.79 10.95 -23.35
N LYS A 534 4.17 11.14 -24.51
CA LYS A 534 2.72 11.00 -24.66
C LYS A 534 2.33 9.53 -24.74
N SER A 535 1.15 9.20 -24.18
CA SER A 535 0.44 7.96 -24.52
C SER A 535 0.29 7.83 -26.04
N THR A 536 0.44 6.62 -26.59
CA THR A 536 0.19 6.37 -28.02
C THR A 536 -1.31 6.27 -28.34
N GLY A 537 -2.14 5.94 -27.33
CA GLY A 537 -3.59 5.95 -27.39
C GLY A 537 -4.25 7.24 -26.85
N ALA A 538 -5.59 7.23 -26.82
CA ALA A 538 -6.41 8.34 -26.30
C ALA A 538 -6.66 8.27 -24.78
N ARG A 539 -5.95 7.39 -24.07
CA ARG A 539 -6.20 6.97 -22.68
C ARG A 539 -4.92 6.95 -21.85
N SER A 540 -5.08 6.81 -20.53
CA SER A 540 -4.01 6.93 -19.54
C SER A 540 -2.89 5.92 -19.79
N VAL A 541 -1.64 6.38 -19.76
CA VAL A 541 -0.45 5.54 -19.64
C VAL A 541 -0.10 5.37 -18.16
N LEU A 542 0.19 4.12 -17.76
CA LEU A 542 0.57 3.69 -16.41
C LEU A 542 1.87 2.87 -16.51
N PRO A 543 3.02 3.34 -15.99
CA PRO A 543 4.26 2.58 -16.02
C PRO A 543 4.21 1.40 -15.04
N LEU A 544 4.50 0.19 -15.55
CA LEU A 544 4.45 -1.06 -14.80
C LEU A 544 5.84 -1.43 -14.21
N ARG A 545 6.90 -1.36 -15.03
CA ARG A 545 8.28 -1.66 -14.60
C ARG A 545 9.34 -1.08 -15.53
N VAL A 546 10.61 -1.24 -15.16
CA VAL A 546 11.75 -1.07 -16.06
C VAL A 546 12.30 -2.44 -16.44
N GLU A 547 12.52 -2.68 -17.73
CA GLU A 547 13.03 -3.93 -18.30
C GLU A 547 13.85 -3.63 -19.57
N ASP A 548 14.99 -4.29 -19.75
CA ASP A 548 15.84 -4.21 -20.94
C ASP A 548 16.11 -2.79 -21.47
N GLY A 549 16.33 -1.83 -20.55
CA GLY A 549 16.58 -0.42 -20.89
C GLY A 549 15.35 0.40 -21.28
N ASN A 550 14.14 -0.14 -21.08
CA ASN A 550 12.86 0.48 -21.37
C ASN A 550 11.99 0.56 -20.11
N VAL A 551 11.21 1.62 -19.98
CA VAL A 551 10.00 1.66 -19.15
C VAL A 551 8.92 0.90 -19.91
N ILE A 552 8.40 -0.17 -19.30
CA ILE A 552 7.23 -0.88 -19.81
C ILE A 552 5.99 -0.25 -19.18
N SER A 553 5.03 0.13 -20.02
CA SER A 553 3.81 0.80 -19.59
C SER A 553 2.58 0.15 -20.22
N TYR A 554 1.46 0.24 -19.52
CA TYR A 554 0.12 -0.08 -20.02
C TYR A 554 -0.61 1.22 -20.34
N GLU A 555 -1.17 1.30 -21.55
CA GLU A 555 -2.09 2.35 -21.97
C GLU A 555 -3.50 1.76 -21.93
N GLU A 556 -4.38 2.33 -21.11
CA GLU A 556 -5.70 1.78 -20.82
C GLU A 556 -6.59 1.68 -22.09
N PRO A 557 -7.49 0.68 -22.18
CA PRO A 557 -8.43 0.54 -23.30
C PRO A 557 -9.37 1.75 -23.45
N THR A 558 -9.91 1.94 -24.65
CA THR A 558 -11.12 2.73 -24.90
C THR A 558 -12.34 1.80 -24.95
N TYR A 559 -13.49 2.28 -25.42
CA TYR A 559 -14.65 1.42 -25.68
C TYR A 559 -14.42 0.50 -26.89
N ASP A 560 -13.81 1.02 -27.96
CA ASP A 560 -13.63 0.33 -29.26
C ASP A 560 -12.22 -0.22 -29.52
N THR A 561 -11.27 0.03 -28.61
CA THR A 561 -9.84 -0.34 -28.77
C THR A 561 -9.30 -0.90 -27.46
N GLY A 562 -8.74 -2.12 -27.50
CA GLY A 562 -8.11 -2.73 -26.34
C GLY A 562 -6.87 -1.97 -25.87
N GLY A 563 -6.42 -2.26 -24.65
CA GLY A 563 -5.22 -1.67 -24.06
C GLY A 563 -3.96 -1.94 -24.88
N THR A 564 -2.93 -1.14 -24.67
CA THR A 564 -1.64 -1.27 -25.37
C THR A 564 -0.51 -1.40 -24.36
N ILE A 565 0.37 -2.37 -24.56
CA ILE A 565 1.65 -2.40 -23.85
C ILE A 565 2.69 -1.66 -24.69
N THR A 566 3.34 -0.65 -24.12
CA THR A 566 4.42 0.11 -24.76
C THR A 566 5.73 -0.02 -24.00
N ALA A 567 6.83 0.12 -24.74
CA ALA A 567 8.20 0.21 -24.24
C ALA A 567 8.78 1.58 -24.63
N THR A 568 9.05 2.42 -23.64
CA THR A 568 9.70 3.74 -23.83
C THR A 568 11.13 3.66 -23.30
N PRO A 569 12.17 3.97 -24.09
CA PRO A 569 13.55 3.93 -23.60
C PRO A 569 13.75 4.79 -22.34
N VAL A 570 14.58 4.35 -21.38
CA VAL A 570 14.83 5.12 -20.12
C VAL A 570 15.51 6.49 -20.35
N GLY A 571 16.09 6.68 -21.54
CA GLY A 571 16.58 7.98 -22.03
C GLY A 571 15.51 8.93 -22.57
N GLY A 572 14.27 8.44 -22.74
CA GLY A 572 13.17 9.14 -23.41
C GLY A 572 13.12 8.82 -24.91
N GLY A 573 12.00 9.18 -25.54
CA GLY A 573 11.77 8.96 -26.98
C GLY A 573 10.32 8.60 -27.28
N THR A 574 10.06 8.19 -28.52
CA THR A 574 8.76 7.65 -28.93
C THR A 574 8.53 6.27 -28.31
N PRO A 575 7.39 6.01 -27.63
CA PRO A 575 7.07 4.67 -27.14
C PRO A 575 6.92 3.67 -28.30
N LYS A 576 7.55 2.50 -28.19
CA LYS A 576 7.36 1.38 -29.11
C LYS A 576 6.22 0.49 -28.60
N LYS A 577 5.24 0.20 -29.45
CA LYS A 577 4.20 -0.80 -29.15
C LYS A 577 4.82 -2.22 -29.04
N LEU A 578 4.48 -2.93 -27.95
CA LEU A 578 4.82 -4.34 -27.72
C LEU A 578 3.60 -5.25 -27.97
N LEU A 579 2.46 -4.94 -27.35
CA LEU A 579 1.17 -5.61 -27.56
C LEU A 579 0.06 -4.60 -27.88
N GLN A 580 -0.91 -5.00 -28.68
CA GLN A 580 -2.23 -4.35 -28.82
C GLN A 580 -3.29 -5.37 -28.44
N ASN A 581 -3.97 -5.19 -27.33
CA ASN A 581 -5.02 -6.13 -26.91
C ASN A 581 -6.21 -6.09 -27.90
N PRO A 582 -6.91 -7.22 -28.16
CA PRO A 582 -7.97 -7.30 -29.17
C PRO A 582 -9.05 -6.23 -28.98
N ALA A 583 -9.56 -5.68 -30.08
CA ALA A 583 -10.71 -4.78 -30.02
C ALA A 583 -11.95 -5.47 -29.42
N GLY A 584 -12.19 -6.75 -29.73
CA GLY A 584 -13.29 -7.52 -29.13
C GLY A 584 -13.19 -7.71 -27.61
N ALA A 585 -11.97 -7.69 -27.06
CA ALA A 585 -11.74 -7.79 -25.62
C ALA A 585 -11.84 -6.43 -24.89
N ALA A 586 -11.91 -5.30 -25.61
CA ALA A 586 -11.80 -3.95 -25.04
C ALA A 586 -12.90 -3.63 -24.02
N ALA A 587 -14.14 -4.04 -24.31
CA ALA A 587 -15.28 -3.85 -23.41
C ALA A 587 -15.11 -4.63 -22.09
N LEU A 588 -14.56 -5.86 -22.16
CA LEU A 588 -14.25 -6.68 -20.99
C LEU A 588 -13.09 -6.06 -20.18
N GLU A 589 -12.00 -5.70 -20.86
CA GLU A 589 -10.79 -5.10 -20.30
C GLU A 589 -11.07 -3.77 -19.56
N ASN A 590 -11.88 -2.89 -20.17
CA ASN A 590 -12.27 -1.59 -19.60
C ASN A 590 -13.20 -1.71 -18.35
N THR A 591 -13.63 -2.91 -17.94
CA THR A 591 -14.42 -3.14 -16.71
C THR A 591 -13.61 -3.61 -15.49
N PHE A 592 -12.29 -3.79 -15.61
CA PHE A 592 -11.42 -4.04 -14.46
C PHE A 592 -11.15 -2.72 -13.70
N PHE A 593 -12.10 -2.31 -12.85
CA PHE A 593 -12.04 -1.07 -12.08
C PHE A 593 -11.07 -1.15 -10.89
N ALA A 594 -11.33 -2.07 -9.95
CA ALA A 594 -10.41 -2.39 -8.86
C ALA A 594 -9.42 -3.44 -9.39
N LYS A 595 -8.32 -2.96 -9.99
CA LYS A 595 -7.38 -3.78 -10.78
C LYS A 595 -6.00 -3.91 -10.15
N GLU A 596 -5.32 -4.97 -10.56
CA GLU A 596 -3.91 -5.26 -10.33
C GLU A 596 -3.29 -5.73 -11.66
N MET A 597 -2.08 -5.27 -11.96
CA MET A 597 -1.45 -5.39 -13.27
C MET A 597 -0.03 -5.94 -13.16
N ALA A 598 0.32 -6.91 -14.01
CA ALA A 598 1.69 -7.40 -14.11
C ALA A 598 2.13 -7.56 -15.56
N TRP A 599 3.42 -7.32 -15.81
CA TRP A 599 4.09 -7.64 -17.06
C TRP A 599 5.25 -8.61 -16.80
N ALA A 600 5.20 -9.79 -17.41
CA ALA A 600 6.20 -10.83 -17.23
C ALA A 600 6.22 -11.81 -18.42
N GLY A 601 7.41 -12.22 -18.85
CA GLY A 601 7.57 -13.26 -19.89
C GLY A 601 6.97 -12.89 -21.26
N GLY A 602 6.87 -11.59 -21.58
CA GLY A 602 6.22 -11.11 -22.80
C GLY A 602 4.69 -11.11 -22.76
N ARG A 603 4.09 -11.29 -21.58
CA ARG A 603 2.63 -11.28 -21.36
C ARG A 603 2.22 -10.18 -20.39
N PHE A 604 1.02 -9.64 -20.62
CA PHE A 604 0.32 -8.75 -19.71
C PHE A 604 -0.76 -9.52 -18.94
N TYR A 605 -0.80 -9.33 -17.63
CA TYR A 605 -1.77 -9.95 -16.73
C TYR A 605 -2.58 -8.83 -16.07
N LEU A 606 -3.90 -8.93 -16.16
CA LEU A 606 -4.86 -8.00 -15.57
C LEU A 606 -5.80 -8.80 -14.67
N SER A 607 -5.89 -8.44 -13.38
CA SER A 607 -6.74 -9.15 -12.42
C SER A 607 -7.54 -8.21 -11.53
N SER A 608 -8.66 -8.71 -11.00
CA SER A 608 -9.51 -7.99 -10.06
C SER A 608 -8.97 -8.09 -8.64
N THR A 609 -8.90 -6.97 -7.91
CA THR A 609 -8.57 -6.94 -6.46
C THR A 609 -9.80 -6.97 -5.56
N ARG A 610 -10.98 -6.61 -6.09
CA ARG A 610 -12.28 -6.68 -5.42
C ARG A 610 -13.31 -7.35 -6.34
N LEU A 611 -14.11 -8.26 -5.78
CA LEU A 611 -15.20 -8.96 -6.45
C LEU A 611 -16.55 -8.39 -6.02
N THR A 612 -17.46 -8.17 -6.96
CA THR A 612 -18.76 -7.51 -6.73
C THR A 612 -19.91 -8.36 -7.25
N ASN A 613 -20.92 -8.60 -6.41
CA ASN A 613 -22.13 -9.34 -6.78
C ASN A 613 -23.25 -8.37 -7.21
N THR A 614 -23.07 -7.78 -8.39
CA THR A 614 -24.07 -6.98 -9.10
C THR A 614 -25.03 -7.90 -9.85
N LYS A 615 -26.34 -7.71 -9.69
CA LYS A 615 -27.38 -8.51 -10.39
C LYS A 615 -27.37 -8.41 -11.92
N ALA A 616 -26.54 -7.53 -12.49
CA ALA A 616 -26.36 -7.35 -13.93
C ALA A 616 -25.24 -8.24 -14.52
N ASP A 617 -24.32 -8.72 -13.68
CA ASP A 617 -23.16 -9.52 -14.11
C ASP A 617 -23.36 -10.97 -13.64
N SER A 618 -23.87 -11.83 -14.53
CA SER A 618 -23.91 -13.28 -14.28
C SER A 618 -22.53 -13.93 -14.29
N GLU A 619 -21.50 -13.20 -14.75
CA GLU A 619 -20.11 -13.65 -14.84
C GLU A 619 -19.17 -12.61 -14.20
N GLN A 620 -18.67 -12.89 -13.00
CA GLN A 620 -17.71 -12.01 -12.34
C GLN A 620 -16.31 -12.25 -12.89
N LYS A 621 -15.50 -11.19 -13.01
CA LYS A 621 -14.18 -11.23 -13.67
C LYS A 621 -13.07 -11.45 -12.65
N LEU A 622 -12.24 -12.49 -12.84
CA LEU A 622 -11.08 -12.73 -11.98
C LEU A 622 -9.79 -12.23 -12.62
N MET A 623 -9.47 -12.73 -13.82
CA MET A 623 -8.20 -12.50 -14.48
C MET A 623 -8.30 -12.67 -15.99
N MET A 624 -7.59 -11.83 -16.73
CA MET A 624 -7.40 -11.92 -18.18
C MET A 624 -5.92 -11.75 -18.52
N VAL A 625 -5.43 -12.55 -19.47
CA VAL A 625 -4.01 -12.57 -19.83
C VAL A 625 -3.82 -12.41 -21.34
N PHE A 626 -2.94 -11.48 -21.72
CA PHE A 626 -2.66 -11.13 -23.11
C PHE A 626 -1.23 -11.48 -23.51
N GLY A 627 -1.03 -11.86 -24.77
CA GLY A 627 0.30 -12.16 -25.33
C GLY A 627 0.29 -12.43 -26.83
N PRO A 628 1.46 -12.69 -27.44
CA PRO A 628 1.62 -12.80 -28.89
C PRO A 628 0.93 -14.00 -29.54
#